data_AF-A0A542AYA1-F1
#
_entry.id   AF-A0A542AYA1-F1
#
_cell.length_a   1.000
_cell.length_b   1.000
_cell.length_c   1.000
_cell.angle_alpha   90.00
_cell.angle_beta   90.00
_cell.angle_gamma   90.00
#
_symmetry.space_group_name_H-M   'P 1'
#
loop_
_entity.id
_entity.type
_entity.pdbx_description
1 polymer ?
#
loop_
_entity_poly.entity_id
_entity_poly.type
_entity_poly.pdbx_seq_one_letter_code
_entity_poly.pdbx_strand_id
1 'polypeptide(L)'
;MSKILASLLLILSLNLNAQEISEKKSQDNYLHDLIADLIQKEEIASDPVIILNEQLLTSDILDTLSISKFEITSYAVLKKEQSDVEDKFGKQGLNGVLMIKTKSYQETVRDNDYLAQEDVLYLVDGKAAHSSMLKDMDPETIAKIDVLKDQDSIAKYTSEEINGIIKIQLKKETK
;
A
#
# COMPACT_ATOMS: atom_id res chain seq x y z
N MET A 1 -45.98 5.72 39.40
CA MET A 1 -44.62 5.84 38.82
C MET A 1 -44.30 4.56 38.05
N SER A 2 -44.62 4.47 36.76
CA SER A 2 -44.16 3.36 35.90
C SER A 2 -44.66 3.56 34.46
N LYS A 3 -44.07 4.50 33.70
CA LYS A 3 -44.26 4.59 32.23
C LYS A 3 -43.04 5.12 31.46
N ILE A 4 -41.93 5.47 32.13
CA ILE A 4 -40.79 6.15 31.47
C ILE A 4 -39.65 5.17 31.10
N LEU A 5 -39.55 4.00 31.73
CA LEU A 5 -38.42 3.07 31.48
C LEU A 5 -38.46 2.36 30.11
N ALA A 6 -39.65 2.14 29.52
CA ALA A 6 -39.75 1.39 28.26
C ALA A 6 -39.26 2.18 27.03
N SER A 7 -39.36 3.52 27.05
CA SER A 7 -38.95 4.35 25.91
C SER A 7 -37.44 4.51 25.81
N LEU A 8 -36.70 4.46 26.93
CA LEU A 8 -35.25 4.62 26.92
C LEU A 8 -34.53 3.37 26.36
N LEU A 9 -35.08 2.19 26.64
CA LEU A 9 -34.55 0.92 26.14
C LEU A 9 -34.71 0.79 24.61
N LEU A 10 -35.79 1.34 24.06
CA LEU A 10 -36.05 1.34 22.61
C LEU A 10 -35.13 2.31 21.85
N ILE A 11 -34.76 3.45 22.46
CA ILE A 11 -33.81 4.40 21.86
C ILE A 11 -32.38 3.81 21.88
N LEU A 12 -32.03 3.05 22.92
CA LEU A 12 -30.72 2.40 23.00
C LEU A 12 -30.53 1.32 21.94
N SER A 13 -31.57 0.52 21.64
CA SER A 13 -31.49 -0.53 20.61
C SER A 13 -31.44 0.02 19.18
N LEU A 14 -32.06 1.18 18.91
CA LEU A 14 -31.95 1.86 17.61
C LEU A 14 -30.53 2.37 17.34
N ASN A 15 -29.82 2.84 18.38
CA ASN A 15 -28.44 3.33 18.23
C ASN A 15 -27.43 2.20 17.99
N LEU A 16 -27.62 1.03 18.62
CA LEU A 16 -26.73 -0.13 18.38
C LEU A 16 -26.79 -0.63 16.92
N ASN A 17 -27.99 -0.69 16.34
CA ASN A 17 -28.18 -1.17 14.97
C ASN A 17 -27.61 -0.16 13.93
N ALA A 18 -27.72 1.14 14.20
CA ALA A 18 -27.13 2.17 13.36
C ALA A 18 -25.59 2.16 13.37
N GLN A 19 -24.97 1.87 14.53
CA GLN A 19 -23.52 1.68 14.62
C GLN A 19 -23.04 0.45 13.85
N GLU A 20 -23.72 -0.70 13.98
CA GLU A 20 -23.38 -1.91 13.21
C GLU A 20 -23.51 -1.71 11.69
N ILE A 21 -24.55 -0.99 11.24
CA ILE A 21 -24.75 -0.70 9.81
C ILE A 21 -23.69 0.30 9.29
N SER A 22 -23.29 1.29 10.10
CA SER A 22 -22.23 2.25 9.73
C SER A 22 -20.86 1.59 9.67
N GLU A 23 -20.53 0.72 10.63
CA GLU A 23 -19.28 -0.04 10.63
C GLU A 23 -19.22 -1.03 9.45
N LYS A 24 -20.34 -1.69 9.14
CA LYS A 24 -20.44 -2.62 8.00
C LYS A 24 -20.34 -1.91 6.64
N LYS A 25 -20.98 -0.74 6.48
CA LYS A 25 -20.89 0.06 5.24
C LYS A 25 -19.51 0.73 5.06
N SER A 26 -18.82 1.03 6.16
CA SER A 26 -17.43 1.51 6.15
C SER A 26 -16.42 0.40 5.83
N GLN A 27 -16.72 -0.85 6.19
CA GLN A 27 -15.82 -1.98 5.93
C GLN A 27 -15.70 -2.35 4.45
N ASP A 28 -16.76 -2.21 3.65
CA ASP A 28 -16.74 -2.58 2.23
C ASP A 28 -15.96 -1.57 1.36
N ASN A 29 -15.69 -0.36 1.86
CA ASN A 29 -15.05 0.74 1.11
C ASN A 29 -13.64 1.11 1.60
N TYR A 30 -13.02 0.29 2.44
CA TYR A 30 -11.77 0.67 3.11
C TYR A 30 -10.65 1.08 2.14
N LEU A 31 -10.55 0.42 0.99
CA LEU A 31 -9.54 0.78 -0.02
C LEU A 31 -9.76 2.20 -0.58
N HIS A 32 -11.01 2.58 -0.85
CA HIS A 32 -11.31 3.95 -1.29
C HIS A 32 -11.00 4.98 -0.20
N ASP A 33 -11.32 4.67 1.05
CA ASP A 33 -11.03 5.55 2.19
C ASP A 33 -9.52 5.72 2.38
N LEU A 34 -8.74 4.64 2.26
CA LEU A 34 -7.27 4.68 2.31
C LEU A 34 -6.69 5.57 1.20
N ILE A 35 -7.15 5.38 -0.05
CA ILE A 35 -6.69 6.21 -1.17
C ILE A 35 -7.04 7.69 -0.93
N ALA A 36 -8.25 7.98 -0.45
CA ALA A 36 -8.66 9.35 -0.15
C ALA A 36 -7.79 10.00 0.94
N ASP A 37 -7.47 9.26 2.00
CA ASP A 37 -6.58 9.72 3.08
C ASP A 37 -5.14 10.00 2.56
N LEU A 38 -4.59 9.13 1.72
CA LEU A 38 -3.27 9.33 1.13
C LEU A 38 -3.22 10.53 0.16
N ILE A 39 -4.30 10.78 -0.59
CA ILE A 39 -4.44 11.99 -1.41
C ILE A 39 -4.52 13.23 -0.53
N GLN A 40 -5.30 13.18 0.56
CA GLN A 40 -5.42 14.29 1.51
C GLN A 40 -4.08 14.64 2.18
N LYS A 41 -3.23 13.64 2.42
CA LYS A 41 -1.87 13.80 2.95
C LYS A 41 -0.83 14.22 1.90
N GLU A 42 -1.25 14.42 0.65
CA GLU A 42 -0.42 14.74 -0.51
C GLU A 42 0.67 13.70 -0.82
N GLU A 43 0.54 12.47 -0.32
CA GLU A 43 1.51 11.39 -0.57
C GLU A 43 1.35 10.85 -1.99
N ILE A 44 0.11 10.74 -2.45
CA ILE A 44 -0.26 10.36 -3.82
C ILE A 44 -1.21 11.40 -4.41
N ALA A 45 -1.40 11.38 -5.72
CA ALA A 45 -2.36 12.21 -6.44
C ALA A 45 -3.57 11.37 -6.87
N SER A 46 -4.55 12.02 -7.51
CA SER A 46 -5.65 11.33 -8.19
C SER A 46 -5.11 10.37 -9.26
N ASP A 47 -5.76 9.23 -9.44
CA ASP A 47 -5.33 8.18 -10.38
C ASP A 47 -3.90 7.66 -10.11
N PRO A 48 -3.61 7.17 -8.89
CA PRO A 48 -2.32 6.55 -8.58
C PRO A 48 -2.23 5.16 -9.22
N VAL A 49 -1.03 4.61 -9.30
CA VAL A 49 -0.86 3.19 -9.64
C VAL A 49 -1.17 2.36 -8.40
N ILE A 50 -2.10 1.41 -8.51
CA ILE A 50 -2.47 0.54 -7.40
C ILE A 50 -2.04 -0.88 -7.75
N ILE A 51 -1.27 -1.49 -6.86
CA ILE A 51 -0.82 -2.87 -6.98
C ILE A 51 -1.42 -3.63 -5.81
N LEU A 52 -2.28 -4.59 -6.10
CA LEU A 52 -2.85 -5.50 -5.12
C LEU A 52 -2.21 -6.87 -5.32
N ASN A 53 -1.55 -7.39 -4.30
CA ASN A 53 -0.97 -8.75 -4.35
C ASN A 53 -0.05 -8.95 -5.56
N GLU A 54 0.85 -7.99 -5.82
CA GLU A 54 1.74 -7.94 -6.99
C GLU A 54 1.07 -7.74 -8.37
N GLN A 55 -0.25 -7.61 -8.43
CA GLN A 55 -0.98 -7.39 -9.67
C GLN A 55 -1.46 -5.94 -9.78
N LEU A 56 -1.30 -5.35 -10.96
CA LEU A 56 -1.84 -4.03 -11.26
C LEU A 56 -3.37 -4.07 -11.16
N LEU A 57 -3.94 -3.19 -10.34
CA LEU A 57 -5.36 -3.01 -10.18
C LEU A 57 -5.86 -1.91 -11.11
N THR A 58 -6.79 -2.22 -11.99
CA THR A 58 -7.42 -1.22 -12.87
C THR A 58 -8.54 -0.48 -12.15
N SER A 59 -8.91 0.70 -12.64
CA SER A 59 -10.04 1.48 -12.10
C SER A 59 -11.35 0.67 -12.08
N ASP A 60 -11.64 -0.06 -13.16
CA ASP A 60 -12.86 -0.87 -13.26
C ASP A 60 -12.94 -1.95 -12.17
N ILE A 61 -11.80 -2.57 -11.83
CA ILE A 61 -11.73 -3.57 -10.77
C ILE A 61 -11.82 -2.86 -9.41
N LEU A 62 -11.09 -1.76 -9.21
CA LEU A 62 -11.10 -0.99 -7.97
C LEU A 62 -12.53 -0.63 -7.53
N ASP A 63 -13.37 -0.17 -8.46
CA ASP A 63 -14.74 0.26 -8.16
C ASP A 63 -15.69 -0.89 -7.77
N THR A 64 -15.34 -2.13 -8.12
CA THR A 64 -16.14 -3.33 -7.83
C THR A 64 -15.59 -4.18 -6.71
N LEU A 65 -14.37 -3.87 -6.26
CA LEU A 65 -13.63 -4.66 -5.30
C LEU A 65 -13.99 -4.26 -3.87
N SER A 66 -14.66 -5.15 -3.14
CA SER A 66 -14.82 -5.01 -1.70
C SER A 66 -13.66 -5.69 -0.99
N ILE A 67 -12.86 -4.91 -0.25
CA ILE A 67 -11.80 -5.38 0.64
C ILE A 67 -11.96 -4.67 1.97
N SER A 68 -12.09 -5.47 3.03
CA SER A 68 -12.10 -4.95 4.39
C SER A 68 -10.70 -4.63 4.90
N LYS A 69 -10.60 -3.70 5.84
CA LYS A 69 -9.35 -3.41 6.57
C LYS A 69 -8.70 -4.67 7.14
N PHE A 70 -9.50 -5.63 7.59
CA PHE A 70 -9.01 -6.85 8.21
C PHE A 70 -8.43 -7.84 7.21
N GLU A 71 -8.68 -7.68 5.92
CA GLU A 71 -8.08 -8.53 4.89
C GLU A 71 -6.72 -8.02 4.44
N ILE A 72 -6.43 -6.73 4.65
CA ILE A 72 -5.12 -6.14 4.36
C ILE A 72 -4.15 -6.49 5.49
N THR A 73 -2.99 -7.02 5.13
CA THR A 73 -1.88 -7.28 6.05
C THR A 73 -0.97 -6.07 6.15
N SER A 74 -0.65 -5.50 5.00
CA SER A 74 0.23 -4.36 4.87
C SER A 74 -0.05 -3.59 3.59
N TYR A 75 0.34 -2.32 3.59
CA TYR A 75 0.47 -1.53 2.39
C TYR A 75 1.73 -0.68 2.47
N ALA A 76 2.24 -0.32 1.30
CA ALA A 76 3.45 0.44 1.08
C ALA A 76 3.14 1.55 0.07
N VAL A 77 3.75 2.72 0.24
CA VAL A 77 3.49 3.90 -0.59
C VAL A 77 4.79 4.43 -1.16
N LEU A 78 4.89 4.48 -2.49
CA LEU A 78 5.87 5.33 -3.16
C LEU A 78 5.19 6.65 -3.46
N LYS A 79 5.73 7.73 -2.91
CA LYS A 79 5.13 9.06 -3.06
C LYS A 79 5.11 9.51 -4.51
N LYS A 80 4.24 10.46 -4.83
CA LYS A 80 4.19 11.12 -6.14
C LYS A 80 5.52 11.80 -6.52
N GLU A 81 5.66 12.15 -7.79
CA GLU A 81 6.77 12.94 -8.35
C GLU A 81 8.16 12.29 -8.32
N GLN A 82 8.24 10.96 -8.15
CA GLN A 82 9.50 10.22 -8.22
C GLN A 82 9.84 9.85 -9.68
N SER A 83 10.92 10.41 -10.21
CA SER A 83 11.28 10.24 -11.64
C SER A 83 11.62 8.80 -12.03
N ASP A 84 12.22 8.03 -11.13
CA ASP A 84 12.57 6.62 -11.31
C ASP A 84 11.39 5.66 -11.15
N VAL A 85 10.27 6.15 -10.61
CA VAL A 85 8.99 5.42 -10.61
C VAL A 85 8.34 5.51 -12.00
N GLU A 86 8.52 6.61 -12.74
CA GLU A 86 7.99 6.77 -14.10
C GLU A 86 8.53 5.70 -15.06
N ASP A 87 9.84 5.41 -15.00
CA ASP A 87 10.49 4.40 -15.86
C ASP A 87 9.80 3.03 -15.77
N LYS A 88 9.20 2.73 -14.61
CA LYS A 88 8.62 1.43 -14.31
C LYS A 88 7.12 1.36 -14.45
N PHE A 89 6.43 2.41 -13.98
CA PHE A 89 4.98 2.46 -13.86
C PHE A 89 4.35 3.46 -14.84
N GLY A 90 5.17 4.03 -15.73
CA GLY A 90 4.76 5.04 -16.68
C GLY A 90 4.39 6.35 -16.00
N LYS A 91 3.81 7.26 -16.78
CA LYS A 91 3.40 8.59 -16.29
C LYS A 91 2.42 8.54 -15.12
N GLN A 92 1.59 7.50 -15.03
CA GLN A 92 0.68 7.30 -13.91
C GLN A 92 1.44 7.09 -12.60
N GLY A 93 2.62 6.47 -12.63
CA GLY A 93 3.48 6.30 -11.46
C GLY A 93 3.92 7.62 -10.82
N LEU A 94 3.93 8.72 -11.59
CA LEU A 94 4.20 10.06 -11.03
C LEU A 94 3.07 10.55 -10.12
N ASN A 95 1.88 9.95 -10.16
CA ASN A 95 0.81 10.17 -9.19
C ASN A 95 1.04 9.38 -7.88
N GLY A 96 2.12 8.61 -7.78
CA GLY A 96 2.41 7.73 -6.66
C GLY A 96 1.96 6.29 -6.92
N VAL A 97 2.47 5.38 -6.10
CA VAL A 97 2.21 3.95 -6.18
C VAL A 97 1.77 3.43 -4.82
N LEU A 98 0.58 2.84 -4.76
CA LEU A 98 0.04 2.17 -3.58
C LEU A 98 0.15 0.66 -3.78
N MET A 99 0.96 -0.01 -2.96
CA MET A 99 1.14 -1.45 -2.98
C MET A 99 0.43 -2.05 -1.77
N ILE A 100 -0.48 -3.00 -1.99
CA ILE A 100 -1.29 -3.60 -0.94
C ILE A 100 -1.11 -5.11 -0.98
N LYS A 101 -0.98 -5.70 0.21
CA LYS A 101 -0.97 -7.15 0.41
C LYS A 101 -2.15 -7.57 1.28
N THR A 102 -2.76 -8.69 0.91
CA THR A 102 -3.86 -9.29 1.68
C THR A 102 -3.42 -10.54 2.43
N LYS A 103 -4.15 -10.89 3.49
CA LYS A 103 -3.94 -12.11 4.29
C LYS A 103 -3.95 -13.36 3.42
N SER A 104 -4.95 -13.46 2.54
CA SER A 104 -5.10 -14.58 1.62
C SER A 104 -3.90 -14.76 0.69
N TYR A 105 -3.27 -13.66 0.27
CA TYR A 105 -2.06 -13.73 -0.54
C TYR A 105 -0.86 -14.16 0.30
N GLN A 106 -0.67 -13.60 1.49
CA GLN A 106 0.41 -13.98 2.41
C GLN A 106 0.39 -15.48 2.74
N GLU A 107 -0.79 -16.09 2.91
CA GLU A 107 -0.92 -17.53 3.15
C GLU A 107 -0.47 -18.40 1.96
N THR A 108 -0.54 -17.87 0.74
CA THR A 108 -0.14 -18.59 -0.48
C THR A 108 1.35 -18.50 -0.79
N VAL A 109 2.00 -17.42 -0.36
CA VAL A 109 3.44 -17.25 -0.50
C VAL A 109 4.09 -17.80 0.75
N ARG A 110 4.78 -18.95 0.65
CA ARG A 110 5.58 -19.55 1.75
C ARG A 110 6.78 -18.69 2.19
N ASP A 111 6.83 -17.43 1.79
CA ASP A 111 7.80 -16.48 2.28
C ASP A 111 7.30 -15.90 3.59
N ASN A 112 8.13 -16.00 4.63
CA ASN A 112 8.00 -15.17 5.81
C ASN A 112 8.13 -13.70 5.36
N ASP A 113 6.98 -13.08 5.11
CA ASP A 113 6.68 -11.67 5.25
C ASP A 113 7.54 -10.67 4.45
N TYR A 114 7.26 -10.58 3.15
CA TYR A 114 7.93 -9.71 2.16
C TYR A 114 7.85 -8.18 2.45
N LEU A 115 6.95 -7.74 3.33
CA LEU A 115 6.81 -6.33 3.76
C LEU A 115 6.94 -6.15 5.28
N ALA A 116 7.07 -7.23 6.05
CA ALA A 116 7.11 -7.14 7.50
C ALA A 116 8.32 -7.91 8.05
N GLN A 117 9.52 -7.37 7.81
CA GLN A 117 10.68 -7.51 8.70
C GLN A 117 11.96 -6.82 8.21
N GLU A 118 11.90 -5.95 7.21
CA GLU A 118 13.07 -5.23 6.77
C GLU A 118 12.91 -3.76 7.14
N ASP A 119 13.80 -3.27 7.99
CA ASP A 119 13.93 -1.83 8.22
C ASP A 119 14.47 -1.11 6.96
N VAL A 120 14.50 -1.76 5.79
CA VAL A 120 15.05 -1.23 4.55
C VAL A 120 14.10 -1.56 3.40
N LEU A 121 13.73 -0.54 2.64
CA LEU A 121 12.97 -0.70 1.40
C LEU A 121 13.95 -0.92 0.24
N TYR A 122 13.84 -2.05 -0.45
CA TYR A 122 14.61 -2.31 -1.65
C TYR A 122 13.80 -1.92 -2.89
N LEU A 123 14.42 -1.16 -3.78
CA LEU A 123 13.83 -0.73 -5.04
C LEU A 123 14.67 -1.24 -6.21
N VAL A 124 14.19 -2.22 -6.96
CA VAL A 124 14.85 -2.72 -8.18
C VAL A 124 14.15 -2.10 -9.39
N ASP A 125 14.87 -1.25 -10.12
CA ASP A 125 14.33 -0.41 -11.20
C ASP A 125 13.02 0.29 -10.80
N GLY A 126 13.01 0.90 -9.60
CA GLY A 126 11.87 1.62 -9.05
C GLY A 126 10.75 0.74 -8.47
N LYS A 127 10.83 -0.59 -8.54
CA LYS A 127 9.86 -1.50 -7.89
C LYS A 127 10.28 -1.89 -6.50
N ALA A 128 9.36 -1.82 -5.55
CA ALA A 128 9.53 -2.51 -4.27
C ALA A 128 9.84 -4.00 -4.51
N ALA A 129 10.93 -4.44 -3.91
CA ALA A 129 11.41 -5.80 -3.90
C ALA A 129 11.77 -6.17 -2.47
N HIS A 130 11.90 -7.46 -2.21
CA HIS A 130 12.39 -7.97 -0.93
C HIS A 130 13.83 -8.42 -1.06
N SER A 131 14.53 -8.47 0.07
CA SER A 131 15.92 -8.93 0.08
C SER A 131 16.11 -10.35 -0.45
N SER A 132 15.11 -11.23 -0.38
CA SER A 132 15.27 -12.59 -0.92
C SER A 132 15.49 -12.59 -2.43
N MET A 133 14.81 -11.72 -3.18
CA MET A 133 15.03 -11.54 -4.62
C MET A 133 16.48 -11.14 -4.91
N LEU A 134 17.12 -10.42 -3.98
CA LEU A 134 18.50 -9.98 -4.14
C LEU A 134 19.52 -11.09 -3.92
N LYS A 135 19.18 -12.14 -3.15
CA LYS A 135 20.07 -13.29 -2.95
C LYS A 135 20.30 -14.06 -4.24
N ASP A 136 19.28 -14.13 -5.09
CA ASP A 136 19.31 -14.85 -6.36
C ASP A 136 19.67 -13.93 -7.55
N MET A 137 19.90 -12.64 -7.31
CA MET A 137 20.24 -11.67 -8.35
C MET A 137 21.70 -11.81 -8.77
N ASP A 138 21.93 -11.89 -10.08
CA ASP A 138 23.28 -11.88 -10.66
C ASP A 138 23.90 -10.47 -10.52
N PRO A 139 25.00 -10.31 -9.76
CA PRO A 139 25.65 -9.02 -9.58
C PRO A 139 26.14 -8.38 -10.89
N GLU A 140 26.44 -9.18 -11.93
CA GLU A 140 26.89 -8.66 -13.22
C GLU A 140 25.79 -7.91 -13.96
N THR A 141 24.52 -8.13 -13.61
CA THR A 141 23.37 -7.42 -14.19
C THR A 141 23.16 -6.03 -13.58
N ILE A 142 23.81 -5.71 -12.46
CA ILE A 142 23.61 -4.45 -11.74
C ILE A 142 24.42 -3.33 -12.41
N ALA A 143 23.76 -2.21 -12.71
CA ALA A 143 24.39 -1.00 -13.21
C ALA A 143 24.79 -0.05 -12.08
N LYS A 144 23.91 0.14 -11.09
CA LYS A 144 24.10 1.12 -10.02
C LYS A 144 23.35 0.70 -8.76
N ILE A 145 23.93 1.02 -7.60
CA ILE A 145 23.26 0.93 -6.30
C ILE A 145 23.36 2.29 -5.62
N ASP A 146 22.22 2.88 -5.26
CA ASP A 146 22.12 4.08 -4.42
C ASP A 146 21.53 3.70 -3.06
N VAL A 147 22.07 4.28 -1.98
CA VAL A 147 21.60 4.00 -0.62
C VAL A 147 21.19 5.30 0.06
N LEU A 148 19.93 5.40 0.47
CA LEU A 148 19.37 6.49 1.26
C LEU A 148 19.28 6.03 2.72
N LYS A 149 19.84 6.83 3.64
CA LYS A 149 19.86 6.51 5.09
C LYS A 149 19.36 7.67 5.94
N ASP A 150 19.40 8.89 5.40
CA ASP A 150 18.88 10.06 6.08
C ASP A 150 17.35 10.08 5.99
N GLN A 151 16.72 10.41 7.11
CA GLN A 151 15.27 10.39 7.24
C GLN A 151 14.58 11.40 6.31
N ASP A 152 15.22 12.53 6.02
CA ASP A 152 14.68 13.54 5.09
C ASP A 152 14.57 13.02 3.65
N SER A 153 15.56 12.25 3.18
CA SER A 153 15.51 11.63 1.85
C SER A 153 14.57 10.43 1.80
N ILE A 154 14.50 9.63 2.87
CA ILE A 154 13.55 8.52 3.00
C ILE A 154 12.11 9.05 2.95
N ALA A 155 11.81 10.09 3.74
CA ALA A 155 10.48 10.67 3.84
C ALA A 155 9.98 11.34 2.54
N LYS A 156 10.88 11.71 1.63
CA LYS A 156 10.50 12.16 0.28
C LYS A 156 10.00 11.03 -0.60
N TYR A 157 10.34 9.80 -0.27
CA TYR A 157 10.17 8.65 -1.15
C TYR A 157 9.04 7.73 -0.69
N THR A 158 8.95 7.46 0.61
CA THR A 158 7.89 6.65 1.23
C THR A 158 7.43 7.28 2.53
N SER A 159 6.25 6.88 2.97
CA SER A 159 5.69 7.18 4.30
C SER A 159 5.92 6.07 5.30
N GLU A 160 6.54 4.96 4.88
CA GLU A 160 6.92 3.87 5.75
C GLU A 160 8.05 4.29 6.68
N GLU A 161 7.93 3.90 7.95
CA GLU A 161 8.97 4.08 8.94
C GLU A 161 10.06 3.01 8.75
N ILE A 162 11.08 3.36 7.96
CA ILE A 162 12.21 2.49 7.61
C ILE A 162 13.55 3.16 7.91
N ASN A 163 14.57 2.36 8.18
CA ASN A 163 15.95 2.79 8.43
C ASN A 163 16.72 3.15 7.14
N GLY A 164 16.25 2.72 5.97
CA GLY A 164 16.90 3.08 4.70
C GLY A 164 16.17 2.64 3.45
N ILE A 165 16.60 3.18 2.30
CA ILE A 165 16.16 2.74 0.97
C ILE A 165 17.39 2.33 0.17
N ILE A 166 17.39 1.13 -0.40
CA ILE A 166 18.43 0.66 -1.31
C ILE A 166 17.83 0.57 -2.70
N LYS A 167 18.33 1.42 -3.60
CA LYS A 167 17.87 1.51 -4.99
C LYS A 167 18.89 0.81 -5.88
N ILE A 168 18.43 -0.18 -6.63
CA ILE A 168 19.23 -0.99 -7.53
C ILE A 168 18.72 -0.72 -8.94
N GLN A 169 19.61 -0.24 -9.80
CA GLN A 169 19.34 -0.07 -11.23
C GLN A 169 20.04 -1.18 -11.99
N LEU A 170 19.32 -1.88 -12.86
CA LEU A 170 19.88 -2.93 -13.70
C LEU A 170 20.46 -2.35 -14.99
N LYS A 171 21.44 -3.05 -15.56
CA LYS A 171 22.01 -2.72 -16.88
C LYS A 171 20.91 -2.86 -17.92
N LYS A 172 20.87 -1.91 -18.85
CA LYS A 172 20.03 -2.03 -20.03
C LYS A 172 20.65 -3.10 -20.92
N GLU A 173 19.88 -4.13 -21.25
CA GLU A 173 20.24 -5.10 -22.28
C GLU A 173 20.51 -4.35 -23.59
N THR A 174 21.77 -4.31 -24.03
CA THR A 174 22.12 -3.88 -25.39
C THR A 174 21.66 -4.98 -26.34
N LYS A 175 20.49 -4.79 -26.93
CA LYS A 175 19.99 -5.63 -28.01
C LYS A 175 20.66 -5.30 -29.33
#